data_AF-U9TM47-F1
#
_entry.id   AF-U9TM47-F1
#
_cell.length_a   1.000
_cell.length_b   1.000
_cell.length_c   1.000
_cell.angle_alpha   90.00
_cell.angle_beta   90.00
_cell.angle_gamma   90.00
#
_symmetry.space_group_name_H-M   'P 1'
#
loop_
_entity.id
_entity.type
_entity.pdbx_description
1 polymer ?
#
loop_
_entity_poly.entity_id
_entity_poly.type
_entity_poly.pdbx_seq_one_letter_code
_entity_poly.pdbx_strand_id
1 'polypeptide(L)' 'FGKSGNIILDKFISERRLKWIPYDKFTNVVYLDKGGISTVYKAIWLDINQNREVVLKCFNNLNENLDEFLNEV' A
#
# COMPACT_ATOMS: atom_id res chain seq x y z
N PHE A 1 8.45 -12.73 2.18
CA PHE A 1 7.40 -11.71 1.96
C PHE A 1 6.31 -12.34 1.12
N GLY A 2 5.04 -12.02 1.42
CA GLY A 2 3.89 -12.80 0.97
C GLY A 2 3.44 -12.50 -0.46
N LYS A 3 2.40 -13.22 -0.90
CA LYS A 3 1.59 -12.89 -2.09
C LYS A 3 0.36 -12.10 -1.65
N SER A 4 -0.17 -11.25 -2.53
CA SER A 4 -1.41 -10.52 -2.30
C SER A 4 -2.65 -11.42 -2.40
N GLY A 5 -2.53 -12.55 -3.11
CA GLY A 5 -3.66 -13.43 -3.44
C GLY A 5 -4.39 -13.02 -4.72
N ASN A 6 -3.95 -11.93 -5.38
CA ASN A 6 -4.44 -11.50 -6.68
C ASN A 6 -3.33 -11.63 -7.73
N ILE A 7 -3.60 -12.39 -8.80
CA ILE A 7 -2.61 -12.75 -9.83
C ILE A 7 -2.07 -11.51 -10.56
N ILE A 8 -2.94 -10.53 -10.85
CA ILE A 8 -2.57 -9.31 -11.58
C ILE A 8 -1.65 -8.43 -10.71
N LEU A 9 -2.02 -8.23 -9.45
CA LEU A 9 -1.22 -7.49 -8.48
C LEU A 9 0.13 -8.19 -8.20
N ASP A 10 0.13 -9.51 -8.03
CA ASP A 10 1.36 -10.28 -7.79
C ASP A 10 2.33 -10.17 -8.98
N LYS A 11 1.82 -10.18 -10.22
CA LYS A 11 2.62 -9.96 -11.43
C LYS A 11 3.23 -8.56 -11.42
N PHE A 12 2.44 -7.52 -11.18
CA PHE A 12 2.93 -6.14 -11.11
C PHE A 12 4.01 -5.95 -10.03
N ILE A 13 3.76 -6.47 -8.82
CA ILE A 13 4.70 -6.41 -7.69
C ILE A 13 6.02 -7.08 -8.08
N SER A 14 5.96 -8.24 -8.75
CA SER A 14 7.14 -8.97 -9.23
C SER A 14 7.90 -8.19 -10.31
N GLU A 15 7.20 -7.69 -11.33
CA GLU A 15 7.80 -6.92 -12.45
C GLU A 15 8.50 -5.65 -11.97
N ARG A 16 7.90 -4.95 -11.00
CA ARG A 16 8.46 -3.73 -10.41
C ARG A 16 9.44 -3.98 -9.25
N ARG A 17 9.72 -5.25 -8.91
CA ARG A 17 10.58 -5.65 -7.77
C ARG A 17 10.13 -5.04 -6.44
N LEU A 18 8.82 -4.88 -6.27
CA LEU A 18 8.20 -4.38 -5.06
C LEU A 18 7.99 -5.51 -4.05
N LYS A 19 7.64 -5.13 -2.83
CA LYS A 19 7.47 -6.04 -1.70
C LYS A 19 6.05 -5.92 -1.16
N TRP A 20 5.30 -7.02 -1.19
CA TRP A 20 4.00 -7.08 -0.54
C TRP A 20 4.15 -7.20 0.99
N ILE A 21 3.40 -6.38 1.71
CA ILE A 21 3.33 -6.38 3.17
C ILE A 21 1.85 -6.55 3.56
N PRO A 22 1.50 -7.62 4.28
CA PRO A 22 0.14 -7.81 4.79
C PRO A 22 -0.32 -6.65 5.69
N TYR A 23 -1.60 -6.27 5.58
CA TYR A 23 -2.15 -5.12 6.30
C TYR A 23 -2.08 -5.26 7.83
N ASP A 24 -2.16 -6.49 8.35
CA ASP A 24 -2.02 -6.81 9.78
C ASP A 24 -0.62 -6.51 10.35
N LYS A 25 0.36 -6.19 9.50
CA LYS A 25 1.68 -5.72 9.94
C LYS A 25 1.74 -4.22 10.23
N PHE A 26 0.65 -3.48 10.00
CA PHE A 26 0.57 -2.06 10.33
C PHE A 26 -0.29 -1.85 11.58
N THR A 27 0.20 -1.02 12.49
CA THR A 27 -0.52 -0.59 13.69
C THR A 27 -0.54 0.94 13.77
N ASN A 28 -1.34 1.47 14.70
CA ASN A 28 -1.51 2.91 14.90
C ASN A 28 -1.81 3.65 13.59
N VAL A 29 -2.75 3.12 12.81
CA VAL A 29 -3.18 3.70 11.53
C VAL A 29 -4.05 4.92 11.83
N VAL A 30 -3.51 6.10 11.60
CA VAL A 30 -4.14 7.39 11.88
C VAL A 30 -4.32 8.16 10.58
N TYR A 31 -5.50 8.74 10.36
CA TYR A 31 -5.77 9.60 9.23
C TYR A 31 -4.81 10.81 9.25
N LEU A 32 -4.22 11.12 8.09
CA LEU A 32 -3.32 12.26 7.93
C LEU A 32 -3.96 13.33 7.06
N ASP A 33 -4.41 12.97 5.85
CA ASP A 33 -5.07 13.91 4.94
C ASP A 33 -5.88 13.18 3.85
N LYS A 34 -6.71 13.91 3.12
CA LYS A 34 -7.45 13.42 1.96
C LYS A 34 -7.19 14.35 0.77
N GLY A 35 -6.45 13.85 -0.20
CA GLY A 35 -6.35 14.47 -1.52
C GLY A 35 -7.58 14.16 -2.39
N GLY A 36 -7.52 14.53 -3.67
CA GLY A 36 -8.62 14.27 -4.61
C GLY A 36 -8.95 12.78 -4.74
N ILE A 37 -7.95 11.97 -5.12
CA ILE A 37 -8.15 10.56 -5.49
C ILE A 37 -7.68 9.60 -4.38
N SER A 38 -6.84 10.07 -3.46
CA SER A 38 -6.26 9.26 -2.39
C SER A 38 -6.47 9.85 -1.01
N THR A 39 -6.65 8.98 -0.04
CA THR A 39 -6.57 9.28 1.39
C THR A 39 -5.23 8.80 1.94
N VAL A 40 -4.57 9.65 2.72
CA VAL A 40 -3.26 9.40 3.30
C VAL A 40 -3.41 9.13 4.79
N TYR A 41 -2.74 8.08 5.26
CA TYR A 41 -2.67 7.70 6.66
C TYR A 41 -1.22 7.62 7.09
N LYS A 42 -0.97 7.88 8.38
CA LYS A 42 0.28 7.56 9.05
C LYS A 42 0.09 6.25 9.81
N ALA A 43 1.10 5.38 9.77
CA ALA A 43 1.06 4.11 10.46
C ALA A 43 2.45 3.70 10.98
N ILE A 44 2.48 2.71 11.86
CA ILE A 44 3.70 2.04 12.30
C ILE A 44 3.72 0.67 11.64
N TRP A 45 4.72 0.42 10.80
CA TRP A 45 5.00 -0.91 10.27
C TRP A 45 5.80 -1.71 11.29
N LEU A 46 5.23 -2.83 11.73
CA LEU A 46 5.84 -3.81 12.62
C LEU A 46 6.72 -4.76 11.81
N ASP A 47 8.01 -4.44 11.74
CA ASP A 47 9.03 -5.34 11.19
C ASP A 47 9.73 -6.10 12.33
N ILE A 48 10.32 -7.25 12.00
CA ILE A 48 10.96 -8.15 12.99
C ILE A 48 12.09 -7.48 13.78
N ASN A 49 12.75 -6.48 13.18
CA ASN A 49 13.96 -5.87 13.74
C ASN A 49 13.70 -4.48 14.33
N GLN A 50 12.71 -3.75 13.80
CA GLN A 50 12.40 -2.39 14.24
C GLN A 50 11.03 -1.95 13.75
N ASN A 51 10.31 -1.22 14.61
CA ASN A 51 9.12 -0.50 14.21
C ASN A 51 9.52 0.70 13.34
N ARG A 52 8.82 0.91 12.24
CA ARG A 52 9.07 2.03 11.33
C ARG A 52 7.81 2.85 11.16
N GLU A 53 7.94 4.16 11.28
CA GLU A 53 6.86 5.06 10.87
C GLU A 53 6.80 5.09 9.34
N VAL A 54 5.59 4.91 8.80
CA VAL A 54 5.33 4.86 7.36
C VAL A 54 4.10 5.68 7.02
N VAL A 55 4.00 6.06 5.74
CA VAL A 55 2.82 6.67 5.16
C VAL A 55 2.11 5.64 4.29
N LEU A 56 0.81 5.46 4.52
CA LEU A 56 -0.07 4.62 3.70
C LEU A 56 -0.92 5.54 2.81
N LYS A 57 -0.74 5.44 1.49
CA LYS A 57 -1.59 6.13 0.50
C LYS A 57 -2.65 5.14 0.00
N CYS A 58 -3.91 5.38 0.35
CA CYS A 58 -5.06 4.54 0.00
C CYS A 58 -5.90 5.26 -1.07
N PHE A 59 -6.09 4.65 -2.23
CA PHE A 59 -6.90 5.26 -3.30
C PHE A 59 -8.37 4.94 -3.10
N ASN A 60 -9.23 5.95 -3.24
CA ASN A 60 -10.65 5.85 -2.89
C ASN A 60 -11.46 5.01 -3.91
N ASN A 61 -10.92 4.75 -5.11
CA ASN A 61 -11.59 3.96 -6.14
C ASN A 61 -10.63 3.06 -6.92
N LEU A 62 -10.35 1.87 -6.38
CA LEU A 62 -9.48 0.87 -7.05
C LEU A 62 -10.14 0.21 -8.27
N ASN A 63 -11.47 0.32 -8.42
CA ASN A 63 -12.24 -0.38 -9.45
C ASN A 63 -12.37 0.39 -10.77
N GLU A 64 -12.16 1.71 -10.78
CA GLU A 64 -12.38 2.52 -11.98
C GLU A 64 -11.10 2.80 -12.79
N ASN A 65 -9.91 2.77 -12.17
CA ASN A 65 -8.67 3.03 -12.92
C ASN A 65 -7.40 2.44 -12.26
N LEU A 66 -7.28 1.11 -12.24
CA LEU A 66 -6.05 0.44 -11.79
C LEU A 66 -4.84 0.90 -12.62
N ASP A 67 -5.01 1.19 -13.91
CA ASP A 67 -3.92 1.62 -14.78
C ASP A 67 -3.36 2.99 -14.38
N GLU A 68 -4.21 3.94 -13.97
CA GLU A 68 -3.76 5.23 -13.42
C GLU A 68 -2.98 5.04 -12.11
N PHE A 69 -3.41 4.11 -11.25
CA PHE A 69 -2.67 3.73 -10.04
C PHE A 69 -1.28 3.15 -10.35
N LEU A 70 -1.16 2.30 -11.38
CA LEU A 70 0.12 1.66 -11.74
C LEU A 70 1.09 2.59 -12.49
N ASN A 71 0.60 3.74 -12.98
CA ASN A 71 1.35 4.69 -13.79
C ASN A 71 1.73 6.00 -13.07
N GLU A 72 1.22 6.26 -11.86
CA GLU A 72 1.66 7.38 -11.04
C GLU A 72 3.11 7.12 -10.55
N VAL A 73 4.08 7.88 -11.06
CA VAL A 73 5.53 7.84 -10.70
C VAL A 73 5.92 9.07 -9.92
#